data_AF-K2KFQ6-F1
#
_entry.id   AF-K2KFQ6-F1
#
_cell.length_a   1.000
_cell.length_b   1.000
_cell.length_c   1.000
_cell.angle_alpha   90.00
_cell.angle_beta   90.00
_cell.angle_gamma   90.00
#
_symmetry.space_group_name_H-M   'P 1'
#
loop_
_entity.id
_entity.type
_entity.pdbx_description
1 polymer ?
#
loop_
_entity_poly.entity_id
_entity_poly.type
_entity_poly.pdbx_seq_one_letter_code
_entity_poly.pdbx_strand_id
1 'polypeptide(L)'
;MNLNKRIVILAGAVGLMFYTASQEQLISVIADYHLSWYRLGVPVAWGIILGGLAAFFKLSFLQRWLAPLTLIASGLLTMGLIGAAASYVKHELAVLTLPALQLATIGLGLYLVGYAYARMLAGRDDDAEQ
;
A
#
# COMPACT_ATOMS: atom_id res chain seq x y z
N MET A 1 14.96 2.81 -19.86
CA MET A 1 14.60 1.64 -19.02
C MET A 1 13.15 1.80 -18.54
N ASN A 2 12.28 0.82 -18.76
CA ASN A 2 10.85 0.90 -18.42
C ASN A 2 10.64 1.02 -16.89
N LEU A 3 9.67 1.83 -16.46
CA LEU A 3 9.34 2.08 -15.05
C LEU A 3 8.99 0.79 -14.30
N ASN A 4 8.28 -0.14 -14.94
CA ASN A 4 7.93 -1.43 -14.33
C ASN A 4 9.17 -2.25 -13.97
N LYS A 5 10.19 -2.24 -14.85
CA LYS A 5 11.48 -2.90 -14.56
C LYS A 5 12.17 -2.27 -13.34
N ARG A 6 12.08 -0.94 -13.17
CA ARG A 6 12.63 -0.25 -11.99
C ARG A 6 11.91 -0.68 -10.71
N ILE A 7 10.59 -0.75 -10.73
CA ILE A 7 9.78 -1.20 -9.59
C ILE A 7 10.15 -2.63 -9.18
N VAL A 8 10.27 -3.54 -10.15
CA VAL A 8 10.66 -4.93 -9.87
C VAL A 8 12.06 -5.04 -9.28
N ILE A 9 13.03 -4.29 -9.81
CA ILE A 9 14.40 -4.26 -9.27
C ILE A 9 14.40 -3.73 -7.83
N LEU A 10 13.68 -2.64 -7.56
CA LEU A 10 13.55 -2.07 -6.21
C LEU A 10 12.86 -3.05 -5.27
N ALA A 11 11.83 -3.75 -5.72
CA ALA A 11 11.14 -4.74 -4.91
C ALA A 11 11.99 -5.97 -4.62
N GLY A 12 12.84 -6.41 -5.56
CA GLY A 12 13.86 -7.40 -5.30
C GLY A 12 14.88 -6.94 -4.25
N ALA A 13 15.33 -5.68 -4.32
CA ALA A 13 16.24 -5.11 -3.32
C ALA A 13 15.60 -5.01 -1.93
N VAL A 14 14.34 -4.60 -1.85
CA VAL A 14 13.57 -4.59 -0.58
C VAL A 14 13.38 -6.01 -0.05
N GLY A 15 13.09 -6.97 -0.92
CA GLY A 15 13.03 -8.39 -0.57
C GLY A 15 14.35 -8.87 0.07
N LEU A 16 15.48 -8.57 -0.56
CA LEU A 16 16.80 -8.91 -0.02
C LEU A 16 17.07 -8.22 1.32
N MET A 17 16.64 -6.97 1.51
CA MET A 17 16.77 -6.27 2.80
C MET A 17 15.99 -6.98 3.91
N PHE A 18 14.74 -7.36 3.64
CA PHE A 18 13.92 -8.11 4.60
C PHE A 18 14.40 -9.54 4.81
N TYR A 19 15.03 -10.14 3.81
CA TYR A 19 15.72 -11.42 3.92
C TYR A 19 17.00 -11.30 4.75
N THR A 20 17.76 -10.21 4.70
CA THR A 20 18.99 -10.09 5.49
C THR A 20 18.72 -9.60 6.92
N ALA A 21 17.60 -8.93 7.16
CA ALA A 21 17.19 -8.46 8.48
C ALA A 21 17.22 -9.57 9.55
N SER A 22 17.76 -9.24 10.73
CA SER A 22 17.74 -10.13 11.88
C SER A 22 16.35 -10.16 12.51
N GLN A 23 16.06 -11.22 13.27
CA GLN A 23 14.81 -11.34 13.99
C GLN A 23 14.63 -10.19 15.00
N GLU A 24 15.69 -9.82 15.72
CA GLU A 24 15.69 -8.73 16.70
C GLU A 24 15.33 -7.38 16.06
N GLN A 25 15.88 -7.09 14.87
CA GLN A 25 15.56 -5.87 14.13
C GLN A 25 14.09 -5.82 13.69
N LEU A 26 13.53 -6.96 13.26
CA LEU A 26 12.12 -7.01 12.89
C LEU A 26 11.21 -6.85 14.11
N ILE A 27 11.59 -7.45 15.25
CA ILE A 27 10.85 -7.30 16.51
C ILE A 27 10.91 -5.86 17.01
N SER A 28 12.07 -5.20 16.95
CA SER A 28 12.19 -3.79 17.37
C SER A 28 11.29 -2.90 16.52
N VAL A 29 11.27 -3.08 15.19
CA VAL A 29 10.38 -2.33 14.30
C VAL A 29 8.90 -2.59 14.64
N ILE A 30 8.52 -3.84 14.97
CA ILE A 30 7.15 -4.15 15.38
C ILE A 30 6.80 -3.43 16.69
N ALA A 31 7.71 -3.42 17.66
CA ALA A 31 7.49 -2.77 18.95
C ALA A 31 7.41 -1.24 18.81
N ASP A 32 8.37 -0.62 18.12
CA ASP A 32 8.50 0.83 17.96
C ASP A 32 7.30 1.44 17.23
N TYR A 33 6.83 0.77 16.18
CA TYR A 33 5.67 1.22 15.39
C TYR A 33 4.35 0.60 15.87
N HIS A 34 4.38 -0.16 16.98
CA HIS A 34 3.24 -0.87 17.53
C HIS A 34 2.43 -1.61 16.44
N LEU A 35 3.14 -2.35 15.59
CA LEU A 35 2.53 -3.06 14.46
C LEU A 35 1.74 -4.25 14.96
N SER A 36 0.56 -4.45 14.36
CA SER A 36 -0.29 -5.59 14.67
C SER A 36 -1.13 -5.96 13.45
N TRP A 37 -1.58 -7.22 13.41
CA TRP A 37 -2.49 -7.70 12.37
C TRP A 37 -3.77 -6.87 12.26
N TYR A 38 -4.28 -6.36 13.38
CA TYR A 38 -5.44 -5.46 13.37
C TYR A 38 -5.13 -4.12 12.70
N ARG A 39 -3.93 -3.56 12.92
CA ARG A 39 -3.53 -2.26 12.37
C ARG A 39 -3.22 -2.30 10.87
N LEU A 40 -3.00 -3.48 10.29
CA LEU A 40 -2.87 -3.65 8.84
C LEU A 40 -4.12 -3.20 8.07
N GLY A 41 -5.31 -3.27 8.68
CA GLY A 41 -6.55 -2.79 8.07
C GLY A 41 -6.72 -1.27 8.06
N VAL A 42 -5.96 -0.55 8.88
CA VAL A 42 -6.12 0.90 9.08
C VAL A 42 -5.81 1.69 7.80
N PRO A 43 -4.68 1.45 7.08
CA PRO A 43 -4.42 2.14 5.82
C PRO A 43 -5.49 1.87 4.75
N VAL A 44 -6.03 0.65 4.72
CA VAL A 44 -7.09 0.24 3.78
C VAL A 44 -8.38 1.04 4.04
N ALA A 45 -8.80 1.10 5.30
CA ALA A 45 -9.99 1.86 5.71
C ALA A 45 -9.84 3.35 5.40
N TRP A 46 -8.69 3.94 5.76
CA TRP A 46 -8.41 5.34 5.45
C TRP A 46 -8.36 5.60 3.94
N GLY A 47 -7.86 4.64 3.15
CA GLY A 47 -7.87 4.74 1.69
C GLY A 47 -9.27 5.01 1.14
N ILE A 48 -10.23 4.19 1.55
CA ILE A 48 -11.64 4.31 1.14
C ILE A 48 -12.24 5.63 1.64
N ILE A 49 -12.05 5.95 2.93
CA ILE A 49 -12.63 7.16 3.54
C ILE A 49 -12.11 8.42 2.85
N LEU A 50 -10.79 8.53 2.64
CA LEU A 50 -10.18 9.70 2.01
C LEU A 50 -10.57 9.82 0.54
N GLY A 51 -10.62 8.71 -0.20
CA GLY A 51 -11.08 8.71 -1.58
C GLY A 51 -12.54 9.18 -1.71
N GLY A 52 -13.41 8.68 -0.83
CA GLY A 52 -14.82 9.08 -0.80
C GLY A 52 -15.01 10.54 -0.38
N LEU A 53 -14.29 11.01 0.64
CA LEU A 53 -14.30 12.42 1.03
C LEU A 53 -13.80 13.32 -0.11
N ALA A 54 -12.74 12.92 -0.81
CA ALA A 54 -12.23 13.70 -1.92
C ALA A 54 -13.25 13.81 -3.07
N ALA A 55 -14.01 12.74 -3.34
CA ALA A 55 -15.07 12.74 -4.34
C ALA A 55 -16.26 13.61 -3.89
N PHE A 56 -16.60 13.57 -2.60
CA PHE A 56 -17.65 14.40 -2.02
C PHE A 56 -17.37 15.90 -2.25
N PHE A 57 -16.13 16.34 -2.02
CA PHE A 57 -15.70 17.73 -2.22
C PHE A 57 -15.32 18.09 -3.66
N LYS A 58 -15.42 17.17 -4.62
CA LYS A 58 -15.05 17.39 -6.05
C LYS A 58 -13.63 17.91 -6.23
N LEU A 59 -12.66 17.31 -5.53
CA LEU A 59 -11.25 17.69 -5.65
C LEU A 59 -10.66 17.28 -7.01
N SER A 60 -10.90 18.10 -8.04
CA SER A 60 -10.46 17.88 -9.43
C SER A 60 -8.95 17.70 -9.56
N PHE A 61 -8.15 18.31 -8.69
CA PHE A 61 -6.71 18.10 -8.62
C PHE A 61 -6.34 16.63 -8.46
N LEU A 62 -7.12 15.85 -7.70
CA LEU A 62 -6.85 14.45 -7.43
C LEU A 62 -6.89 13.58 -8.70
N GLN A 63 -7.67 13.98 -9.72
CA GLN A 63 -7.69 13.30 -11.02
C GLN A 63 -6.32 13.27 -11.68
N ARG A 64 -5.57 14.38 -11.62
CA ARG A 64 -4.21 14.47 -12.18
C ARG A 64 -3.22 13.58 -11.43
N TRP A 65 -3.53 13.25 -10.18
CA TRP A 65 -2.69 12.40 -9.34
C TRP A 65 -3.05 10.91 -9.40
N LEU A 66 -4.16 10.51 -10.01
CA LEU A 66 -4.56 9.10 -10.08
C LEU A 66 -3.47 8.19 -10.70
N ALA A 67 -2.88 8.64 -11.80
CA ALA A 67 -1.81 7.90 -12.48
C ALA A 67 -0.56 7.72 -11.61
N PRO A 68 0.09 8.78 -11.08
CA PRO A 68 1.26 8.60 -10.21
C PRO A 68 0.91 7.86 -8.92
N LEU A 69 -0.28 8.06 -8.37
CA LEU A 69 -0.73 7.41 -7.14
C LEU A 69 -0.90 5.89 -7.32
N THR A 70 -1.43 5.45 -8.47
CA THR A 70 -1.51 4.02 -8.83
C THR A 70 -0.12 3.40 -9.01
N LEU A 71 0.83 4.14 -9.58
CA LEU A 71 2.21 3.69 -9.74
C LEU A 71 2.92 3.54 -8.39
N ILE A 72 2.78 4.51 -7.50
CA ILE A 72 3.34 4.44 -6.15
C ILE A 72 2.69 3.29 -5.38
N ALA A 73 1.36 3.16 -5.46
CA ALA A 73 0.60 2.11 -4.81
C ALA A 73 1.07 0.70 -5.24
N SER A 74 1.18 0.47 -6.56
CA SER A 74 1.67 -0.81 -7.09
C SER A 74 3.12 -1.10 -6.70
N GLY A 75 3.97 -0.08 -6.65
CA GLY A 75 5.34 -0.19 -6.15
C GLY A 75 5.39 -0.62 -4.69
N LEU A 76 4.70 0.12 -3.81
CA LEU A 76 4.65 -0.18 -2.38
C LEU A 76 4.05 -1.56 -2.09
N LEU A 77 2.97 -1.90 -2.80
CA LEU A 77 2.31 -3.19 -2.68
C LEU A 77 3.26 -4.33 -3.09
N THR A 78 3.94 -4.19 -4.23
CA THR A 78 4.91 -5.21 -4.70
C THR A 78 6.09 -5.34 -3.73
N MET A 79 6.68 -4.22 -3.30
CA MET A 79 7.80 -4.19 -2.36
C MET A 79 7.43 -4.84 -1.02
N GLY A 80 6.27 -4.49 -0.47
CA GLY A 80 5.80 -5.04 0.81
C GLY A 80 5.48 -6.53 0.74
N LEU A 81 4.85 -6.99 -0.34
CA LEU A 81 4.56 -8.43 -0.52
C LEU A 81 5.84 -9.26 -0.70
N ILE A 82 6.80 -8.78 -1.49
CA ILE A 82 8.09 -9.46 -1.66
C ILE A 82 8.87 -9.47 -0.34
N GLY A 83 8.89 -8.35 0.39
CA GLY A 83 9.50 -8.28 1.72
C GLY A 83 8.86 -9.26 2.70
N ALA A 84 7.53 -9.36 2.71
CA ALA A 84 6.81 -10.26 3.60
C ALA A 84 7.12 -11.74 3.30
N ALA A 85 7.12 -12.10 2.01
CA ALA A 85 7.51 -13.43 1.57
C ALA A 85 8.96 -13.76 1.97
N ALA A 86 9.89 -12.81 1.77
CA ALA A 86 11.29 -12.98 2.14
C ALA A 86 11.51 -13.17 3.65
N SER A 87 10.85 -12.36 4.49
CA SER A 87 10.92 -12.50 5.95
C SER A 87 10.30 -13.81 6.43
N TYR A 88 9.19 -14.25 5.81
CA TYR A 88 8.56 -15.52 6.15
C TYR A 88 9.45 -16.71 5.81
N VAL A 89 10.03 -16.74 4.60
CA VAL A 89 10.91 -17.84 4.17
C VAL A 89 12.14 -17.96 5.07
N LYS A 90 12.68 -16.85 5.57
CA LYS A 90 13.87 -16.89 6.44
C LYS A 90 13.56 -17.31 7.87
N HIS A 91 12.52 -16.74 8.47
CA HIS A 91 12.32 -16.84 9.91
C HIS A 91 11.16 -17.76 10.30
N GLU A 92 10.35 -18.21 9.33
CA GLU A 92 9.19 -19.10 9.47
C GLU A 92 8.12 -18.61 10.47
N LEU A 93 8.19 -17.34 10.89
CA LEU A 93 7.28 -16.72 11.84
C LEU A 93 6.45 -15.64 11.15
N ALA A 94 5.14 -15.88 11.05
CA ALA A 94 4.21 -14.95 10.41
C ALA A 94 4.25 -13.54 11.03
N VAL A 95 4.45 -13.43 12.35
CA VAL A 95 4.52 -12.14 13.06
C VAL A 95 5.65 -11.25 12.53
N LEU A 96 6.78 -11.83 12.11
CA LEU A 96 7.93 -11.06 11.60
C LEU A 96 7.71 -10.49 10.21
N THR A 97 6.63 -10.88 9.52
CA THR A 97 6.23 -10.32 8.23
C THR A 97 5.49 -8.99 8.37
N LEU A 98 5.01 -8.66 9.58
CA LEU A 98 4.19 -7.47 9.85
C LEU A 98 4.78 -6.15 9.32
N PRO A 99 6.08 -5.85 9.47
CA PRO A 99 6.67 -4.62 8.93
C PRO A 99 6.55 -4.53 7.40
N ALA A 100 6.80 -5.64 6.70
CA ALA A 100 6.69 -5.67 5.25
C ALA A 100 5.23 -5.65 4.78
N LEU A 101 4.32 -6.32 5.50
CA LEU A 101 2.88 -6.23 5.25
C LEU A 101 2.33 -4.82 5.49
N GLN A 102 2.87 -4.08 6.45
CA GLN A 102 2.49 -2.68 6.65
C GLN A 102 2.78 -1.84 5.40
N LEU A 103 3.94 -2.02 4.76
CA LEU A 103 4.23 -1.38 3.47
C LEU A 103 3.22 -1.78 2.38
N ALA A 104 2.87 -3.06 2.31
CA ALA A 104 1.91 -3.54 1.32
C ALA A 104 0.51 -2.92 1.53
N THR A 105 0.07 -2.85 2.79
CA THR A 105 -1.24 -2.27 3.14
C THR A 105 -1.29 -0.76 2.93
N ILE A 106 -0.19 -0.04 3.12
CA ILE A 106 -0.10 1.38 2.73
C ILE A 106 -0.26 1.53 1.21
N GLY A 107 0.41 0.68 0.43
CA GLY A 107 0.23 0.64 -1.02
C GLY A 107 -1.22 0.37 -1.43
N LEU A 108 -1.85 -0.62 -0.79
CA LEU A 108 -3.26 -0.95 -1.04
C LEU A 108 -4.20 0.19 -0.64
N GLY A 109 -4.00 0.79 0.53
CA GLY A 109 -4.78 1.94 1.00
C GLY A 109 -4.68 3.11 0.04
N LEU A 110 -3.48 3.40 -0.45
CA LEU A 110 -3.26 4.45 -1.46
C LEU A 110 -4.04 4.14 -2.74
N TYR A 111 -3.95 2.91 -3.26
CA TYR A 111 -4.75 2.51 -4.43
C TYR A 111 -6.26 2.73 -4.20
N LEU A 112 -6.76 2.39 -3.02
CA LEU A 112 -8.16 2.54 -2.67
C LEU A 112 -8.61 4.01 -2.58
N VAL A 113 -7.72 4.96 -2.27
CA VAL A 113 -8.02 6.39 -2.39
C VAL A 113 -8.41 6.72 -3.82
N GLY A 114 -7.58 6.34 -4.78
CA GLY A 114 -7.83 6.62 -6.20
C GLY A 114 -9.07 5.90 -6.72
N TYR A 115 -9.22 4.63 -6.35
CA TYR A 115 -10.37 3.81 -6.74
C TYR A 115 -11.69 4.37 -6.20
N ALA A 116 -11.79 4.62 -4.89
CA ALA A 116 -13.00 5.14 -4.27
C ALA A 116 -13.35 6.53 -4.81
N TYR A 117 -12.34 7.39 -5.00
CA TYR A 117 -12.53 8.71 -5.62
C TYR A 117 -13.15 8.61 -7.01
N ALA A 118 -12.54 7.82 -7.91
CA ALA A 118 -13.01 7.68 -9.28
C ALA A 118 -14.41 7.03 -9.36
N ARG A 119 -14.65 5.99 -8.55
CA ARG A 119 -15.93 5.27 -8.54
C ARG A 119 -17.10 6.13 -8.09
N MET A 120 -16.91 6.95 -7.06
CA MET A 120 -17.95 7.83 -6.51
C MET A 120 -18.19 9.07 -7.36
N LEU A 121 -17.17 9.57 -8.05
CA LEU A 121 -17.33 10.65 -9.01
C LEU A 121 -18.15 10.19 -10.22
N ALA A 122 -17.81 9.03 -10.80
CA ALA A 122 -18.53 8.46 -11.93
C ALA A 122 -20.00 8.16 -11.61
N GLY A 123 -20.29 7.55 -10.45
CA GLY A 123 -21.68 7.26 -10.06
C GLY A 123 -22.56 8.50 -9.87
N ARG A 124 -21.96 9.65 -9.56
CA ARG A 124 -22.71 10.92 -9.45
C ARG A 124 -23.02 11.56 -10.80
N ASP A 125 -22.13 11.40 -11.78
CA ASP A 125 -22.38 11.93 -13.13
C ASP A 125 -23.52 11.14 -13.78
N ASP A 126 -23.60 9.82 -13.55
CA ASP A 126 -24.72 8.97 -13.97
C ASP A 126 -26.07 9.40 -13.35
N ASP A 127 -26.07 9.81 -12.07
CA ASP A 127 -27.28 10.32 -11.37
C ASP A 127 -27.72 11.71 -11.85
N ALA A 128 -26.82 12.49 -12.47
CA ALA A 128 -27.12 13.85 -12.96
C ALA A 128 -27.68 13.88 -14.39
N GLU A 129 -27.51 12.79 -15.15
CA GLU A 129 -28.05 12.63 -16.51
C GLU A 129 -29.46 11.99 -16.54
N GLN A 130 -29.98 11.54 -15.40
CA GLN A 130 -31.36 11.04 -15.22
C GLN A 130 -32.32 12.13 -14.71
#